data_AF-A0A8T2N1G4-F1
#
_entry.id   AF-A0A8T2N1G4-F1
#
_cell.length_a   1.000
_cell.length_b   1.000
_cell.length_c   1.000
_cell.angle_alpha   90.00
_cell.angle_beta   90.00
_cell.angle_gamma   90.00
#
_symmetry.space_group_name_H-M   'P 1'
#
loop_
_entity.id
_entity.type
_entity.pdbx_description
1 polymer ?
#
loop_
_entity_poly.entity_id
_entity_poly.type
_entity_poly.pdbx_seq_one_letter_code
_entity_poly.pdbx_strand_id
1 'polypeptide(L)'
;MKHRACLLAAHDQESECDWRLLRQFWSLLCTLCSLAVLQMEKTLENCTVIEGHLKILLMFKTRPEDFRGLSFPRLTVITDYLLLFRVYGLESLRDLFPNLTVIRGNNLFFNYALVVFEMLQLKELGLHSLMNITRGAVRIEKNPDLCYLSTLDWSKILDSVEDNYIVANKNDRECGDVCPGAAKGKNSCQPSTINGHFSARCWTQSHCQHRRICGRSCAVDRISGFLDLDLAWAQSGGGGGEGV
;
A
#
# COMPACT_ATOMS: atom_id res chain seq x y z
N MET A 1 -8.05 22.11 8.23
CA MET A 1 -7.18 21.12 8.90
C MET A 1 -5.84 21.14 8.18
N LYS A 2 -4.73 21.46 8.87
CA LYS A 2 -3.40 21.54 8.22
C LYS A 2 -2.91 20.11 7.96
N HIS A 3 -2.78 19.71 6.69
CA HIS A 3 -2.10 18.47 6.30
C HIS A 3 -0.66 18.54 6.83
N ARG A 4 -0.23 17.53 7.60
CA ARG A 4 1.17 17.40 8.01
C ARG A 4 1.86 16.42 7.07
N ALA A 5 2.85 16.94 6.35
CA ALA A 5 3.86 16.14 5.70
C ALA A 5 4.85 15.64 6.76
N CYS A 6 5.20 14.37 6.71
CA CYS A 6 6.30 13.82 7.49
C CYS A 6 7.42 13.47 6.53
N LEU A 7 8.58 14.08 6.75
CA LEU A 7 9.81 13.50 6.26
C LEU A 7 10.14 12.34 7.21
N LEU A 8 10.07 11.13 6.68
CA LEU A 8 10.77 10.02 7.32
C LEU A 8 12.25 10.32 7.12
N ALA A 9 12.91 10.80 8.18
CA ALA A 9 14.37 10.84 8.18
C ALA A 9 14.84 9.44 7.81
N ALA A 10 15.70 9.36 6.80
CA ALA A 10 16.38 8.14 6.41
C ALA A 10 17.27 7.70 7.57
N HIS A 11 16.67 7.13 8.61
CA HIS A 11 17.40 6.28 9.51
C HIS A 11 17.53 4.97 8.75
N ASP A 12 18.66 4.80 8.07
CA ASP A 12 19.06 3.49 7.60
C ASP A 12 18.93 2.53 8.78
N GLN A 13 17.94 1.65 8.74
CA GLN A 13 17.86 0.47 9.61
C GLN A 13 18.96 -0.55 9.25
N GLU A 14 19.86 -0.20 8.32
CA GLU A 14 20.92 -1.03 7.79
C GLU A 14 22.13 -1.17 8.74
N SER A 15 22.27 -0.30 9.76
CA SER A 15 23.46 -0.27 10.62
C SER A 15 23.36 -0.98 11.99
N GLU A 16 22.23 -1.61 12.37
CA GLU A 16 22.08 -2.27 13.69
C GLU A 16 21.75 -3.77 13.64
N CYS A 17 22.18 -4.48 12.61
CA CYS A 17 22.15 -5.95 12.61
C CYS A 17 23.47 -6.55 12.10
N ASP A 18 24.60 -6.19 12.71
CA ASP A 18 25.83 -6.97 12.56
C ASP A 18 25.70 -8.32 13.29
N TRP A 19 25.52 -9.37 12.50
CA TRP A 19 25.23 -10.75 12.90
C TRP A 19 26.46 -11.52 13.42
N ARG A 20 27.60 -10.87 13.65
CA ARG A 20 28.85 -11.54 14.06
C ARG A 20 29.11 -11.62 15.57
N LEU A 21 28.25 -11.09 16.44
CA LEU A 21 28.50 -11.02 17.89
C LEU A 21 27.41 -11.65 18.80
N LEU A 22 26.64 -12.62 18.29
CA LEU A 22 25.47 -13.15 19.01
C LEU A 22 25.74 -14.44 19.81
N ARG A 23 26.15 -14.24 21.08
CA ARG A 23 25.75 -15.16 22.16
C ARG A 23 25.37 -14.49 23.49
N GLN A 24 25.65 -13.19 23.71
CA GLN A 24 25.42 -12.54 25.02
C GLN A 24 24.31 -11.47 25.05
N PHE A 25 23.70 -11.09 23.93
CA PHE A 25 22.74 -9.97 23.89
C PHE A 25 21.31 -10.37 23.50
N TRP A 26 20.84 -11.52 23.99
CA TRP A 26 19.49 -12.04 23.71
C TRP A 26 18.36 -11.08 24.16
N SER A 27 18.61 -10.28 25.20
CA SER A 27 17.67 -9.28 25.76
C SER A 27 17.56 -7.99 24.93
N LEU A 28 18.66 -7.47 24.36
CA LEU A 28 18.66 -6.19 23.64
C LEU A 28 17.88 -6.22 22.32
N LEU A 29 17.86 -7.37 21.64
CA LEU A 29 17.04 -7.54 20.43
C LEU A 29 15.53 -7.41 20.71
N CYS A 30 15.07 -7.68 21.95
CA CYS A 30 13.66 -7.47 22.33
C CYS A 30 13.34 -5.98 22.44
N THR A 31 14.27 -5.20 23.01
CA THR A 31 14.17 -3.75 23.13
C THR A 31 14.12 -3.07 21.76
N LEU A 32 14.96 -3.50 20.81
CA LEU A 32 15.01 -2.92 19.46
C LEU A 32 13.72 -3.11 18.64
N CYS A 33 13.03 -4.24 18.81
CA CYS A 33 11.77 -4.50 18.09
C CYS A 33 10.62 -3.64 18.63
N SER A 34 10.50 -3.53 19.96
CA SER A 34 9.55 -2.61 20.59
C SER A 34 9.87 -1.16 20.25
N LEU A 35 11.16 -0.79 20.16
CA LEU A 35 11.58 0.54 19.72
C LEU A 35 11.15 0.83 18.27
N ALA A 36 11.25 -0.13 17.35
CA ALA A 36 10.85 0.08 15.96
C ALA A 36 9.34 0.32 15.81
N VAL A 37 8.49 -0.46 16.52
CA VAL A 37 7.03 -0.27 16.51
C VAL A 37 6.65 1.06 17.17
N LEU A 38 7.24 1.39 18.33
CA LEU A 38 6.99 2.65 19.02
C LEU A 38 7.48 3.87 18.22
N GLN A 39 8.60 3.75 17.51
CA GLN A 39 9.11 4.81 16.66
C GLN A 39 8.20 5.02 15.44
N MET A 40 7.73 3.94 14.83
CA MET A 40 6.73 4.00 13.76
C MET A 40 5.45 4.68 14.26
N GLU A 41 4.95 4.28 15.43
CA GLU A 41 3.77 4.88 16.06
C GLU A 41 3.90 6.39 16.20
N LYS A 42 4.97 6.86 16.87
CA LYS A 42 5.22 8.29 17.08
C LYS A 42 5.38 9.07 15.78
N THR A 43 6.01 8.46 14.77
CA THR A 43 6.30 9.15 13.52
C THR A 43 5.07 9.26 12.62
N LEU A 44 4.18 8.26 12.66
CA LEU A 44 3.04 8.17 11.75
C LEU A 44 1.69 8.56 12.36
N GLU A 45 1.55 8.58 13.70
CA GLU A 45 0.30 8.95 14.41
C GLU A 45 -0.29 10.25 13.83
N ASN A 46 0.59 11.24 13.63
CA ASN A 46 0.21 12.55 13.19
C ASN A 46 0.42 12.85 11.69
N CYS A 47 0.68 11.82 10.88
CA CYS A 47 1.04 11.98 9.48
C CYS A 47 -0.14 11.88 8.52
N THR A 48 -0.18 12.73 7.49
CA THR A 48 -1.15 12.60 6.39
C THR A 48 -0.50 12.26 5.06
N VAL A 49 0.67 12.83 4.83
CA VAL A 49 1.47 12.61 3.63
C VAL A 49 2.88 12.23 4.08
N ILE A 50 3.39 11.11 3.58
CA ILE A 50 4.80 10.77 3.70
C ILE A 50 5.51 11.32 2.46
N GLU A 51 6.40 12.28 2.69
CA GLU A 51 7.31 12.80 1.67
C GLU A 51 8.56 11.92 1.65
N GLY A 52 8.51 10.88 0.83
CA GLY A 52 9.52 9.84 0.71
C GLY A 52 8.88 8.46 0.60
N HIS A 53 9.61 7.45 1.06
CA HIS A 53 9.19 6.05 1.07
C HIS A 53 8.91 5.58 2.49
N LEU A 54 8.01 4.60 2.62
CA LEU A 54 7.75 3.90 3.88
C LEU A 54 8.32 2.48 3.81
N LYS A 55 9.21 2.16 4.75
CA LYS A 55 9.83 0.84 4.90
C LYS A 55 9.41 0.25 6.24
N ILE A 56 8.85 -0.95 6.23
CA ILE A 56 8.57 -1.73 7.44
C ILE A 56 9.21 -3.09 7.23
N LEU A 57 10.36 -3.31 7.87
CA LEU A 57 11.20 -4.45 7.58
C LEU A 57 11.90 -5.03 8.81
N LEU A 58 12.26 -6.31 8.72
CA LEU A 58 13.11 -7.04 9.68
C LEU A 58 12.58 -7.05 11.13
N MET A 59 11.26 -7.12 11.30
CA MET A 59 10.63 -7.24 12.61
C MET A 59 10.41 -8.72 12.96
N PHE A 60 11.47 -9.37 13.44
CA PHE A 60 11.46 -10.83 13.73
C PHE A 60 10.84 -11.20 15.08
N LYS A 61 10.73 -10.24 16.00
CA LYS A 61 10.26 -10.47 17.38
C LYS A 61 8.87 -9.94 17.66
N THR A 62 8.25 -9.26 16.69
CA THR A 62 6.87 -8.78 16.82
C THR A 62 5.88 -9.94 16.81
N ARG A 63 4.76 -9.73 17.50
CA ARG A 63 3.64 -10.65 17.61
C ARG A 63 2.35 -9.95 17.17
N PRO A 64 1.27 -10.69 16.89
CA PRO A 64 -0.02 -10.09 16.55
C PRO A 64 -0.53 -9.07 17.57
N GLU A 65 -0.17 -9.24 18.86
CA GLU A 65 -0.52 -8.30 19.92
C GLU A 65 0.12 -6.92 19.74
N ASP A 66 1.33 -6.84 19.16
CA ASP A 66 2.06 -5.58 18.97
C ASP A 66 1.42 -4.70 17.88
N PHE A 67 0.70 -5.30 16.93
CA PHE A 67 -0.05 -4.58 15.89
C PHE A 67 -1.52 -4.39 16.25
N ARG A 68 -2.01 -5.02 17.32
CA ARG A 68 -3.41 -4.93 17.71
C ARG A 68 -3.69 -3.53 18.25
N GLY A 69 -4.57 -2.79 17.58
CA GLY A 69 -4.91 -1.41 17.94
C GLY A 69 -3.96 -0.36 17.36
N LEU A 70 -2.86 -0.78 16.71
CA LEU A 70 -1.97 0.14 16.01
C LEU A 70 -2.61 0.53 14.66
N SER A 71 -2.89 1.82 14.50
CA SER A 71 -3.56 2.33 13.30
C SER A 71 -3.09 3.74 12.95
N PHE A 72 -2.89 3.98 11.66
CA PHE A 72 -2.51 5.29 11.11
C PHE A 72 -3.60 5.80 10.16
N PRO A 73 -4.81 6.12 10.66
CA PRO A 73 -5.95 6.47 9.83
C PRO A 73 -5.78 7.82 9.12
N ARG A 74 -4.81 8.62 9.52
CA ARG A 74 -4.57 9.94 8.90
C ARG A 74 -3.67 9.84 7.69
N LEU A 75 -2.90 8.77 7.54
CA LEU A 75 -2.03 8.55 6.39
C LEU A 75 -2.87 8.27 5.14
N THR A 76 -2.72 9.11 4.13
CA THR A 76 -3.49 9.04 2.89
C THR A 76 -2.61 8.95 1.66
N VAL A 77 -1.38 9.46 1.72
CA VAL A 77 -0.49 9.52 0.57
C VAL A 77 0.95 9.16 0.95
N ILE A 78 1.59 8.35 0.11
CA ILE A 78 3.03 8.11 0.10
C ILE A 78 3.56 8.62 -1.25
N THR A 79 4.59 9.47 -1.25
CA THR A 79 5.11 10.04 -2.51
C THR A 79 5.97 9.07 -3.30
N ASP A 80 6.72 8.19 -2.64
CA ASP A 80 7.65 7.28 -3.32
C ASP A 80 7.07 5.87 -3.37
N TYR A 81 7.49 4.97 -2.48
CA TYR A 81 7.05 3.57 -2.44
C TYR A 81 6.78 3.08 -1.02
N LEU A 82 6.01 2.00 -0.92
CA LEU A 82 5.78 1.23 0.31
C LEU A 82 6.49 -0.12 0.19
N LEU A 83 7.35 -0.46 1.16
CA LEU A 83 8.05 -1.73 1.22
C LEU A 83 7.80 -2.42 2.56
N LEU A 84 7.32 -3.67 2.49
CA LEU A 84 7.13 -4.59 3.60
C LEU A 84 8.02 -5.81 3.40
N PHE A 85 8.88 -6.11 4.38
CA PHE A 85 9.81 -7.24 4.28
C PHE A 85 10.08 -7.94 5.62
N ARG A 86 9.75 -9.24 5.73
CA ARG A 86 10.03 -10.05 6.94
C ARG A 86 9.54 -9.40 8.25
N VAL A 87 8.26 -9.03 8.28
CA VAL A 87 7.58 -8.56 9.48
C VAL A 87 6.72 -9.70 10.02
N TYR A 88 7.02 -10.16 11.23
CA TYR A 88 6.27 -11.21 11.91
C TYR A 88 5.11 -10.62 12.70
N GLY A 89 4.02 -11.36 12.89
CA GLY A 89 2.84 -10.94 13.63
C GLY A 89 1.87 -10.01 12.89
N LEU A 90 2.26 -9.41 11.76
CA LEU A 90 1.36 -8.55 10.99
C LEU A 90 0.48 -9.38 10.05
N GLU A 91 -0.83 -9.44 10.36
CA GLU A 91 -1.78 -10.28 9.60
C GLU A 91 -2.54 -9.53 8.49
N SER A 92 -2.73 -8.21 8.61
CA SER A 92 -3.46 -7.39 7.64
C SER A 92 -3.02 -5.92 7.74
N LEU A 93 -2.98 -5.20 6.61
CA LEU A 93 -2.74 -3.74 6.61
C LEU A 93 -4.05 -2.94 6.73
N ARG A 94 -5.21 -3.61 6.74
CA ARG A 94 -6.53 -2.97 6.79
C ARG A 94 -6.64 -1.99 7.95
N ASP A 95 -6.21 -2.44 9.12
CA ASP A 95 -6.35 -1.66 10.36
C ASP A 95 -5.14 -0.70 10.51
N LEU A 96 -3.99 -1.04 9.92
CA LEU A 96 -2.76 -0.24 9.99
C LEU A 96 -2.82 1.02 9.11
N PHE A 97 -3.28 0.88 7.85
CA PHE A 97 -3.35 1.96 6.86
C PHE A 97 -4.75 2.05 6.21
N PRO A 98 -5.82 2.30 6.99
CA PRO A 98 -7.18 2.19 6.48
C PRO A 98 -7.51 3.22 5.39
N ASN A 99 -6.85 4.39 5.41
CA ASN A 99 -7.14 5.50 4.50
C ASN A 99 -6.02 5.78 3.47
N LEU A 100 -5.01 4.89 3.35
CA LEU A 100 -3.96 5.05 2.34
C LEU A 100 -4.60 4.97 0.94
N THR A 101 -4.62 6.10 0.25
CA THR A 101 -5.38 6.29 -0.99
C THR A 101 -4.48 6.31 -2.23
N VAL A 102 -3.29 6.91 -2.10
CA VAL A 102 -2.38 7.13 -3.24
C VAL A 102 -0.94 6.77 -2.88
N ILE A 103 -0.28 6.05 -3.78
CA ILE A 103 1.19 5.92 -3.82
C ILE A 103 1.66 6.56 -5.13
N ARG A 104 2.40 7.66 -5.06
CA ARG A 104 2.74 8.41 -6.28
C ARG A 104 3.86 7.77 -7.10
N GLY A 105 4.85 7.11 -6.49
CA GLY A 105 5.95 6.50 -7.22
C GLY A 105 6.94 7.50 -7.81
N ASN A 106 7.17 8.63 -7.13
CA ASN A 106 8.18 9.61 -7.52
C ASN A 106 9.57 8.94 -7.60
N ASN A 107 9.93 8.21 -6.55
CA ASN A 107 11.02 7.23 -6.54
C ASN A 107 10.46 5.81 -6.39
N LEU A 108 11.20 4.82 -6.91
CA LEU A 108 10.78 3.41 -6.94
C LEU A 108 11.84 2.51 -6.32
N PHE A 109 11.42 1.38 -5.75
CA PHE A 109 12.31 0.30 -5.34
C PHE A 109 12.42 -0.71 -6.48
N PHE A 110 13.52 -0.67 -7.25
CA PHE A 110 13.71 -1.53 -8.44
C PHE A 110 12.49 -1.55 -9.39
N ASN A 111 11.93 -0.37 -9.71
CA ASN A 111 10.72 -0.14 -10.51
C ASN A 111 9.37 -0.41 -9.83
N TYR A 112 9.36 -0.82 -8.57
CA TYR A 112 8.13 -1.09 -7.82
C TYR A 112 7.78 0.06 -6.87
N ALA A 113 6.49 0.40 -6.82
CA ALA A 113 5.92 1.37 -5.89
C ALA A 113 5.28 0.71 -4.66
N LEU A 114 4.89 -0.56 -4.78
CA LEU A 114 4.42 -1.38 -3.67
C LEU A 114 5.17 -2.71 -3.68
N VAL A 115 5.83 -3.02 -2.57
CA VAL A 115 6.59 -4.25 -2.39
C VAL A 115 6.13 -4.95 -1.11
N VAL A 116 5.64 -6.18 -1.25
CA VAL A 116 5.24 -7.06 -0.15
C VAL A 116 5.95 -8.38 -0.31
N PHE A 117 7.02 -8.57 0.45
CA PHE A 117 7.96 -9.67 0.24
C PHE A 117 8.24 -10.44 1.53
N GLU A 118 8.15 -11.77 1.47
CA GLU A 118 8.43 -12.66 2.62
C GLU A 118 7.66 -12.29 3.90
N MET A 119 6.39 -11.89 3.76
CA MET A 119 5.48 -11.62 4.87
C MET A 119 4.77 -12.91 5.28
N LEU A 120 5.40 -13.68 6.17
CA LEU A 120 5.01 -15.07 6.45
C LEU A 120 3.62 -15.25 7.06
N GLN A 121 3.13 -14.27 7.81
CA GLN A 121 1.85 -14.35 8.55
C GLN A 121 0.78 -13.39 7.99
N LEU A 122 1.08 -12.70 6.89
CA LEU A 122 0.15 -11.76 6.26
C LEU A 122 -0.93 -12.54 5.51
N LYS A 123 -2.20 -12.35 5.90
CA LYS A 123 -3.35 -13.09 5.37
C LYS A 123 -4.07 -12.34 4.26
N GLU A 124 -4.07 -11.01 4.31
CA GLU A 124 -4.71 -10.14 3.33
C GLU A 124 -3.95 -8.81 3.27
N LEU A 125 -3.94 -8.15 2.10
CA LEU A 125 -3.36 -6.81 1.99
C LEU A 125 -4.22 -5.78 2.73
N GLY A 126 -5.54 -5.81 2.54
CA GLY A 126 -6.47 -4.95 3.28
C GLY A 126 -6.43 -3.45 2.97
N LEU A 127 -5.67 -3.01 1.96
CA LEU A 127 -5.53 -1.61 1.53
C LEU A 127 -6.78 -1.08 0.80
N HIS A 128 -7.93 -1.15 1.47
CA HIS A 128 -9.24 -0.96 0.86
C HIS A 128 -9.54 0.44 0.33
N SER A 129 -8.81 1.44 0.80
CA SER A 129 -8.88 2.82 0.31
C SER A 129 -7.90 3.11 -0.83
N LEU A 130 -7.01 2.18 -1.19
CA LEU A 130 -6.01 2.40 -2.23
C LEU A 130 -6.68 2.50 -3.60
N MET A 131 -6.66 3.71 -4.15
CA MET A 131 -7.29 4.03 -5.44
C MET A 131 -6.27 4.16 -6.55
N ASN A 132 -5.07 4.66 -6.29
CA ASN A 132 -4.14 4.99 -7.36
C ASN A 132 -2.68 4.73 -6.95
N ILE A 133 -2.00 3.90 -7.74
CA ILE A 133 -0.54 3.91 -7.86
C ILE A 133 -0.21 4.61 -9.17
N THR A 134 0.41 5.79 -9.08
CA THR A 134 0.57 6.68 -10.24
C THR A 134 1.74 6.27 -11.12
N ARG A 135 2.84 5.82 -10.52
CA ARG A 135 4.02 5.33 -11.23
C ARG A 135 4.60 4.11 -10.52
N GLY A 136 5.11 3.15 -11.29
CA GLY A 136 5.75 1.94 -10.79
C GLY A 136 4.79 0.76 -10.65
N ALA A 137 5.36 -0.43 -10.65
CA ALA A 137 4.63 -1.69 -10.59
C ALA A 137 4.40 -2.18 -9.15
N VAL A 138 3.65 -3.26 -9.00
CA VAL A 138 3.42 -3.97 -7.74
C VAL A 138 4.23 -5.27 -7.71
N ARG A 139 4.98 -5.49 -6.63
CA ARG A 139 5.67 -6.76 -6.35
C ARG A 139 5.11 -7.40 -5.08
N ILE A 140 4.48 -8.56 -5.22
CA ILE A 140 3.95 -9.34 -4.10
C ILE A 140 4.47 -10.76 -4.24
N GLU A 141 5.43 -11.14 -3.41
CA GLU A 141 6.16 -12.38 -3.59
C GLU A 141 6.48 -13.09 -2.27
N LYS A 142 6.40 -14.42 -2.28
CA LYS A 142 6.77 -15.29 -1.13
C LYS A 142 5.96 -15.01 0.13
N ASN A 143 4.66 -14.75 0.00
CA ASN A 143 3.75 -14.58 1.13
C ASN A 143 2.85 -15.83 1.27
N PRO A 144 3.27 -16.85 2.02
CA PRO A 144 2.66 -18.19 2.00
C PRO A 144 1.23 -18.22 2.55
N ASP A 145 0.84 -17.26 3.39
CA ASP A 145 -0.51 -17.17 3.97
C ASP A 145 -1.42 -16.13 3.30
N LEU A 146 -0.93 -15.42 2.29
CA LEU A 146 -1.61 -14.27 1.68
C LEU A 146 -2.69 -14.71 0.68
N CYS A 147 -3.94 -14.41 1.00
CA CYS A 147 -5.13 -14.60 0.17
C CYS A 147 -5.70 -13.25 -0.32
N TYR A 148 -6.89 -13.27 -0.96
CA TYR A 148 -7.56 -12.11 -1.59
C TYR A 148 -6.78 -11.48 -2.75
N LEU A 149 -5.80 -12.16 -3.34
CA LEU A 149 -5.08 -11.64 -4.50
C LEU A 149 -5.87 -11.78 -5.80
N SER A 150 -6.63 -12.87 -5.95
CA SER A 150 -7.46 -13.14 -7.14
C SER A 150 -8.73 -12.27 -7.21
N THR A 151 -9.17 -11.75 -6.06
CA THR A 151 -10.32 -10.84 -5.93
C THR A 151 -9.97 -9.39 -6.24
N LEU A 152 -8.70 -9.05 -6.48
CA LEU A 152 -8.25 -7.70 -6.78
C LEU A 152 -8.07 -7.46 -8.29
N ASP A 153 -8.66 -6.37 -8.77
CA ASP A 153 -8.50 -5.87 -10.12
C ASP A 153 -7.47 -4.73 -10.14
N TRP A 154 -6.20 -5.08 -10.35
CA TRP A 154 -5.10 -4.11 -10.41
C TRP A 154 -5.24 -3.09 -11.55
N SER A 155 -5.99 -3.41 -12.62
CA SER A 155 -6.27 -2.46 -13.71
C SER A 155 -7.11 -1.26 -13.27
N LYS A 156 -7.73 -1.34 -12.08
CA LYS A 156 -8.45 -0.21 -11.48
C LYS A 156 -7.55 0.66 -10.62
N ILE A 157 -6.33 0.23 -10.29
CA ILE A 157 -5.42 0.90 -9.37
C ILE A 157 -4.16 1.40 -10.08
N LEU A 158 -3.71 0.74 -11.14
CA LEU A 158 -2.55 1.09 -11.97
C LEU A 158 -2.98 1.40 -13.41
N ASP A 159 -2.18 2.21 -14.09
CA ASP A 159 -2.36 2.49 -15.52
C ASP A 159 -1.83 1.36 -16.40
N SER A 160 -0.76 0.70 -15.98
CA SER A 160 -0.22 -0.53 -16.58
C SER A 160 -0.05 -1.61 -15.52
N VAL A 161 -0.42 -2.85 -15.86
CA VAL A 161 -0.30 -4.02 -14.98
C VAL A 161 0.71 -5.05 -15.49
N GLU A 162 1.35 -4.80 -16.64
CA GLU A 162 2.23 -5.75 -17.33
C GLU A 162 3.48 -6.07 -16.51
N ASP A 163 4.02 -5.07 -15.80
CA ASP A 163 5.21 -5.20 -14.98
C ASP A 163 4.93 -5.69 -13.55
N ASN A 164 3.68 -6.02 -13.22
CA ASN A 164 3.35 -6.54 -11.89
C ASN A 164 3.94 -7.94 -11.70
N TYR A 165 4.61 -8.14 -10.57
CA TYR A 165 5.25 -9.41 -10.22
C TYR A 165 4.58 -10.00 -8.98
N ILE A 166 3.59 -10.88 -9.19
CA ILE A 166 2.77 -11.50 -8.14
C ILE A 166 2.92 -13.02 -8.24
N VAL A 167 3.85 -13.60 -7.47
CA VAL A 167 4.19 -15.03 -7.56
C VAL A 167 4.53 -15.63 -6.20
N ALA A 168 4.51 -16.96 -6.09
CA ALA A 168 4.90 -17.69 -4.86
C ALA A 168 4.14 -17.23 -3.59
N ASN A 169 2.88 -16.83 -3.74
CA ASN A 169 1.96 -16.56 -2.62
C ASN A 169 1.09 -17.80 -2.36
N LYS A 170 0.16 -17.72 -1.41
CA LYS A 170 -0.80 -18.80 -1.16
C LYS A 170 -1.55 -19.16 -2.45
N ASN A 171 -1.76 -20.45 -2.65
CA ASN A 171 -2.52 -20.94 -3.79
C ASN A 171 -3.98 -20.49 -3.69
N ASP A 172 -4.50 -19.83 -4.74
CA ASP A 172 -5.86 -19.31 -4.80
C ASP A 172 -6.92 -20.40 -4.52
N ARG A 173 -6.66 -21.65 -4.91
CA ARG A 173 -7.57 -22.78 -4.65
C ARG A 173 -7.66 -23.18 -3.17
N GLU A 174 -6.66 -22.81 -2.38
CA GLU A 174 -6.62 -23.03 -0.93
C GLU A 174 -7.16 -21.82 -0.16
N CYS A 175 -7.39 -20.70 -0.85
CA CYS A 175 -8.02 -19.52 -0.29
C CYS A 175 -9.54 -19.68 -0.30
N GLY A 176 -10.15 -19.44 0.86
CA GLY A 176 -11.60 -19.35 1.01
C GLY A 176 -12.10 -17.93 0.81
N ASP A 177 -11.72 -17.28 -0.30
CA ASP A 177 -11.99 -15.85 -0.52
C ASP A 177 -13.49 -15.62 -0.72
N VAL A 178 -14.12 -14.90 0.22
CA VAL A 178 -15.55 -14.58 0.20
C VAL A 178 -15.72 -13.08 0.33
N CYS A 179 -16.20 -12.43 -0.73
CA CYS A 179 -16.47 -11.00 -0.70
C CYS A 179 -17.75 -10.66 0.11
N PRO A 180 -17.87 -9.41 0.61
CA PRO A 180 -19.06 -8.92 1.29
C PRO A 180 -20.38 -9.27 0.59
N GLY A 181 -21.32 -9.79 1.38
CA GLY A 181 -22.68 -10.14 0.93
C GLY A 181 -22.80 -11.49 0.20
N ALA A 182 -21.70 -12.09 -0.27
CA ALA A 182 -21.73 -13.37 -0.98
C ALA A 182 -22.34 -14.50 -0.14
N ALA A 183 -21.99 -14.58 1.14
CA ALA A 183 -22.56 -15.56 2.09
C ALA A 183 -24.08 -15.42 2.29
N LYS A 184 -24.67 -14.25 1.95
CA LYS A 184 -26.12 -13.97 2.03
C LYS A 184 -26.81 -14.13 0.67
N GLY A 185 -26.12 -14.67 -0.33
CA GLY A 185 -26.65 -14.85 -1.70
C GLY A 185 -26.72 -13.56 -2.52
N LYS A 186 -26.13 -12.44 -2.04
CA LYS A 186 -26.14 -11.16 -2.75
C LYS A 186 -24.79 -10.47 -2.61
N ASN A 187 -23.93 -10.60 -3.62
CA ASN A 187 -22.66 -9.89 -3.69
C ASN A 187 -22.92 -8.38 -3.65
N SER A 188 -22.47 -7.68 -2.61
CA SER A 188 -22.62 -6.23 -2.52
C SER A 188 -21.50 -5.47 -3.24
N CYS A 189 -20.42 -6.17 -3.61
CA CYS A 189 -19.30 -5.58 -4.31
C CYS A 189 -19.52 -5.54 -5.82
N GLN A 190 -19.01 -4.49 -6.46
CA GLN A 190 -19.01 -4.36 -7.91
C GLN A 190 -18.13 -5.47 -8.53
N PRO A 191 -18.66 -6.29 -9.44
CA PRO A 191 -17.89 -7.30 -10.13
C PRO A 191 -17.11 -6.71 -11.31
N SER A 192 -16.04 -7.38 -11.72
CA SER A 192 -15.34 -7.10 -12.99
C SER A 192 -14.84 -8.38 -13.63
N THR A 193 -14.48 -8.32 -14.91
CA THR A 193 -13.91 -9.46 -15.64
C THR A 193 -12.39 -9.34 -15.67
N ILE A 194 -11.69 -10.33 -15.13
CA ILE A 194 -10.23 -10.47 -15.25
C ILE A 194 -9.96 -11.80 -15.94
N ASN A 195 -9.23 -11.79 -17.05
CA ASN A 195 -8.88 -13.00 -17.82
C ASN A 195 -10.10 -13.87 -18.16
N GLY A 196 -11.24 -13.25 -18.48
CA GLY A 196 -12.50 -13.94 -18.78
C GLY A 196 -13.31 -14.41 -17.56
N HIS A 197 -12.77 -14.28 -16.34
CA HIS A 197 -13.47 -14.66 -15.11
C HIS A 197 -14.21 -13.46 -14.50
N PHE A 198 -15.54 -13.56 -14.42
CA PHE A 198 -16.41 -12.56 -13.83
C PHE A 198 -16.63 -12.86 -12.34
N SER A 199 -16.12 -12.00 -11.47
CA SER A 199 -16.27 -12.16 -10.02
C SER A 199 -16.37 -10.82 -9.30
N ALA A 200 -16.96 -10.85 -8.11
CA ALA A 200 -16.98 -9.72 -7.19
C ALA A 200 -15.54 -9.34 -6.79
N ARG A 201 -15.29 -8.03 -6.63
CA ARG A 201 -13.97 -7.51 -6.28
C ARG A 201 -13.92 -7.00 -4.85
N CYS A 202 -13.01 -7.52 -4.06
CA CYS A 202 -12.87 -7.18 -2.65
C CYS A 202 -11.42 -7.26 -2.18
N TRP A 203 -11.10 -6.45 -1.18
CA TRP A 203 -9.81 -6.47 -0.49
C TRP A 203 -9.78 -7.45 0.67
N THR A 204 -10.95 -7.69 1.28
CA THR A 204 -11.16 -8.54 2.45
C THR A 204 -12.61 -9.04 2.45
N GLN A 205 -12.98 -9.92 3.39
CA GLN A 205 -14.37 -10.35 3.60
C GLN A 205 -15.36 -9.22 3.95
N SER A 206 -14.86 -8.06 4.38
CA SER A 206 -15.68 -6.93 4.83
C SER A 206 -15.55 -5.68 3.95
N HIS A 207 -14.59 -5.63 3.03
CA HIS A 207 -14.31 -4.44 2.23
C HIS A 207 -14.26 -4.74 0.73
N CYS A 208 -15.17 -4.12 -0.02
CA CYS A 208 -15.18 -4.17 -1.48
C CYS A 208 -14.03 -3.37 -2.08
N GLN A 209 -13.59 -3.76 -3.28
CA GLN A 209 -12.68 -2.94 -4.07
C GLN A 209 -13.48 -1.84 -4.75
N HIS A 210 -13.11 -0.60 -4.49
CA HIS A 210 -13.71 0.55 -5.14
C HIS A 210 -12.98 0.86 -6.45
N ARG A 211 -13.71 1.40 -7.43
CA ARG A 211 -13.12 1.93 -8.65
C ARG A 211 -12.45 3.27 -8.35
N ARG A 212 -11.36 3.60 -9.04
CA ARG A 212 -10.84 4.98 -9.13
C ARG A 212 -11.99 5.94 -9.38
N ILE A 213 -12.25 6.83 -8.42
CA ILE A 213 -13.17 7.95 -8.60
C ILE A 213 -12.47 8.94 -9.52
N CYS A 214 -12.66 8.77 -10.82
CA CYS A 214 -12.52 9.86 -11.74
C CYS A 214 -13.74 10.77 -11.55
N GLY A 215 -13.53 12.06 -11.31
CA GLY A 215 -14.61 13.04 -11.47
C GLY A 215 -15.22 12.90 -12.87
N ARG A 216 -16.44 13.41 -13.09
CA ARG A 216 -17.15 13.34 -14.39
C ARG A 216 -16.34 13.81 -15.61
N SER A 217 -15.15 14.37 -15.42
CA SER A 217 -14.20 14.81 -16.44
C SER A 217 -13.21 13.75 -16.96
N CYS A 218 -13.06 12.57 -16.35
CA CYS A 218 -12.14 11.53 -16.88
C CYS A 218 -12.87 10.37 -17.59
N ALA A 219 -14.13 10.56 -17.96
CA ALA A 219 -14.73 9.81 -19.05
C ALA A 219 -14.19 10.38 -20.38
N VAL A 220 -12.89 10.21 -20.62
CA VAL A 220 -12.35 10.32 -21.98
C VAL A 220 -12.30 8.90 -22.51
N ASP A 221 -13.20 8.65 -23.46
CA ASP A 221 -13.29 7.45 -24.24
C ASP A 221 -11.93 7.04 -24.81
N ARG A 222 -11.72 5.72 -24.93
CA ARG A 222 -10.60 5.11 -25.68
C ARG A 222 -10.72 5.36 -27.18
N ILE A 223 -10.78 6.61 -27.64
CA ILE A 223 -10.69 6.96 -29.06
C ILE A 223 -10.02 8.34 -29.21
N SER A 224 -8.71 8.40 -28.97
CA SER A 224 -7.73 9.28 -29.66
C SER A 224 -6.50 9.44 -28.78
N GLY A 225 -5.33 9.16 -29.35
CA GLY A 225 -4.05 9.26 -28.65
C GLY A 225 -3.62 10.70 -28.33
N PHE A 226 -2.60 10.74 -27.47
CA PHE A 226 -1.66 11.84 -27.21
C PHE A 226 -2.11 13.05 -26.36
N LEU A 227 -1.36 13.19 -25.24
CA LEU A 227 -0.99 14.37 -24.42
C LEU A 227 -2.06 15.37 -23.97
N ASP A 228 -2.12 15.62 -22.64
CA ASP A 228 -1.85 16.94 -22.06
C ASP A 228 -2.01 16.91 -20.52
N LEU A 229 -0.88 16.80 -19.80
CA LEU A 229 -0.81 17.11 -18.36
C LEU A 229 -0.06 18.42 -18.06
N ASP A 230 0.34 19.18 -19.08
CA ASP A 230 1.13 20.40 -18.90
C ASP A 230 0.29 21.70 -18.75
N LEU A 231 -1.04 21.65 -18.86
CA LEU A 231 -1.86 22.87 -18.85
C LEU A 231 -2.29 23.38 -17.46
N ALA A 232 -2.07 22.62 -16.39
CA ALA A 232 -2.49 23.06 -15.04
C ALA A 232 -1.50 23.98 -14.32
N TRP A 233 -0.26 24.12 -14.82
CA TRP A 233 0.78 24.95 -14.20
C TRP A 233 1.02 26.30 -14.89
N ALA A 234 0.41 26.54 -16.06
CA ALA A 234 0.64 27.76 -16.84
C ALA A 234 -0.33 28.93 -16.54
N GLN A 235 -1.34 28.75 -15.65
CA GLN A 235 -2.35 29.79 -15.39
C GLN A 235 -2.21 30.53 -14.05
N SER A 236 -1.17 30.24 -13.26
CA SER A 236 -1.02 30.82 -11.91
C SER A 236 0.22 31.72 -11.71
N GLY A 237 0.93 32.13 -12.77
CA GLY A 237 2.14 32.95 -12.65
C GLY A 237 2.19 34.18 -13.58
N GLY A 238 2.04 35.37 -12.99
CA GLY A 238 2.37 36.69 -13.58
C GLY A 238 1.12 37.55 -13.89
N GLY A 239 0.85 38.72 -13.31
CA GLY A 239 1.70 39.68 -12.61
C GLY A 239 1.75 41.00 -13.39
N GLY A 240 0.94 41.99 -12.99
CA GLY A 240 1.27 43.42 -13.02
C GLY A 240 1.12 44.22 -14.33
N GLY A 241 0.37 45.33 -14.23
CA GLY A 241 0.86 46.65 -14.68
C GLY A 241 0.38 47.22 -16.02
N GLU A 242 0.09 48.54 -15.98
CA GLU A 242 -0.07 49.51 -17.08
C GLU A 242 -1.44 49.48 -17.79
N GLY A 243 -2.18 50.58 -17.97
CA GLY A 243 -1.80 52.00 -18.03
C GLY A 243 -2.34 52.57 -19.35
N VAL A 244 -2.95 53.76 -19.27
CA VAL A 244 -3.64 54.57 -20.32
C VAL A 244 -5.15 54.35 -20.42
#